data_AF-A0A3B4B6D9-F1
#
_entry.id   AF-A0A3B4B6D9-F1
#
_cell.length_a   1.000
_cell.length_b   1.000
_cell.length_c   1.000
_cell.angle_alpha   90.00
_cell.angle_beta   90.00
_cell.angle_gamma   90.00
#
_symmetry.space_group_name_H-M   'P 1'
#
loop_
_entity.id
_entity.type
_entity.pdbx_description
1 polymer ?
#
loop_
_entity_poly.entity_id
_entity_poly.type
_entity_poly.pdbx_seq_one_letter_code
_entity_poly.pdbx_strand_id
1 'polypeptide(L)'
;MLLVSMLYKDVMKRQCDFIFLILFTSAVNLSYDVFDGKNDDTPLVFLHGLFGSKSNFHSIAKSLVQRTGRKVLTVDARNHGTSPHCPELTYEIMSADLKLLLSQLRIDRCVLIGHSMGGKTAMTTALTQVSVGL
;
A
#
# COMPACT_ATOMS: atom_id res chain seq x y z
N MET A 1 18.30 29.75 -21.76
CA MET A 1 17.75 29.41 -20.42
C MET A 1 16.61 28.39 -20.47
N LEU A 2 15.66 28.47 -21.43
CA LEU A 2 14.55 27.49 -21.54
C LEU A 2 14.98 26.05 -21.87
N LEU A 3 15.98 25.85 -22.74
CA LEU A 3 16.43 24.50 -23.16
C LEU A 3 16.99 23.67 -21.99
N VAL A 4 17.71 24.31 -21.07
CA VAL A 4 18.30 23.67 -19.87
C VAL A 4 17.20 23.23 -18.89
N SER A 5 16.11 23.99 -18.76
CA SER A 5 14.99 23.61 -17.88
C SER A 5 14.19 22.43 -18.42
N MET A 6 14.04 22.30 -19.75
CA MET A 6 13.33 21.17 -20.36
C MET A 6 14.15 19.88 -20.24
N LEU A 7 15.45 19.95 -20.53
CA LEU A 7 16.38 18.84 -20.31
C LEU A 7 16.43 18.40 -18.83
N TYR A 8 16.42 19.34 -17.88
CA TYR A 8 16.40 19.01 -16.46
C TYR A 8 15.10 18.31 -16.04
N LYS A 9 13.94 18.74 -16.56
CA LYS A 9 12.64 18.08 -16.31
C LYS A 9 12.58 16.69 -16.93
N ASP A 10 13.13 16.51 -18.13
CA ASP A 10 13.16 15.20 -18.80
C ASP A 10 14.15 14.24 -18.16
N VAL A 11 15.31 14.71 -17.71
CA VAL A 11 16.28 13.91 -16.94
C VAL A 11 15.69 13.53 -15.59
N MET A 12 15.05 14.47 -14.88
CA MET A 12 14.35 14.18 -13.62
C MET A 12 13.18 13.21 -13.83
N LYS A 13 12.39 13.35 -14.91
CA LYS A 13 11.29 12.43 -15.21
C LYS A 13 11.81 11.03 -15.52
N ARG A 14 12.85 10.90 -16.34
CA ARG A 14 13.49 9.59 -16.60
C ARG A 14 14.16 9.00 -15.37
N GLN A 15 14.75 9.81 -14.52
CA GLN A 15 15.33 9.37 -13.26
C GLN A 15 14.24 8.93 -12.27
N CYS A 16 13.11 9.64 -12.21
CA CYS A 16 11.93 9.22 -11.47
C CYS A 16 11.33 7.94 -12.05
N ASP A 17 11.24 7.80 -13.38
CA ASP A 17 10.71 6.60 -14.04
C ASP A 17 11.65 5.39 -13.82
N PHE A 18 12.98 5.61 -13.77
CA PHE A 18 13.97 4.58 -13.50
C PHE A 18 14.01 4.18 -12.01
N ILE A 19 13.89 5.15 -11.10
CA ILE A 19 13.72 4.90 -9.65
C ILE A 19 12.39 4.19 -9.41
N PHE A 20 11.32 4.59 -10.09
CA PHE A 20 10.01 3.94 -10.02
C PHE A 20 10.10 2.49 -10.54
N LEU A 21 10.77 2.26 -11.67
CA LEU A 21 11.01 0.92 -12.19
C LEU A 21 11.84 0.05 -11.23
N ILE A 22 12.91 0.58 -10.64
CA ILE A 22 13.73 -0.13 -9.65
C ILE A 22 12.94 -0.43 -8.37
N LEU A 23 12.17 0.53 -7.84
CA LEU A 23 11.34 0.32 -6.65
C LEU A 23 10.23 -0.73 -6.88
N PHE A 24 9.78 -0.91 -8.11
CA PHE A 24 8.84 -1.99 -8.47
C PHE A 24 9.53 -3.35 -8.65
N THR A 25 10.83 -3.42 -8.96
CA THR A 25 11.53 -4.71 -9.12
C THR A 25 11.68 -5.51 -7.81
N SER A 26 11.51 -4.87 -6.66
CA SER A 26 11.63 -5.49 -5.33
C SER A 26 10.30 -5.66 -4.60
N ALA A 27 9.20 -5.21 -5.21
CA ALA A 27 7.87 -5.37 -4.64
C ALA A 27 7.37 -6.81 -4.81
N VAL A 28 6.64 -7.31 -3.82
CA VAL A 28 6.11 -8.69 -3.81
C VAL A 28 4.60 -8.70 -3.70
N ASN A 29 3.99 -9.77 -4.22
CA ASN A 29 2.55 -10.00 -4.10
C ASN A 29 2.21 -10.34 -2.64
N LEU A 30 1.52 -9.43 -1.96
CA LEU A 30 1.08 -9.64 -0.60
C LEU A 30 -0.17 -10.52 -0.56
N SER A 31 -0.25 -11.36 0.47
CA SER A 31 -1.46 -12.06 0.84
C SER A 31 -2.40 -11.13 1.59
N TYR A 32 -3.69 -11.24 1.32
CA TYR A 32 -4.73 -10.42 1.93
C TYR A 32 -6.04 -11.21 2.01
N ASP A 33 -6.95 -10.76 2.87
CA ASP A 33 -8.34 -11.20 2.91
C ASP A 33 -9.25 -10.01 2.62
N VAL A 34 -10.37 -10.26 1.93
CA VAL A 34 -11.37 -9.24 1.59
C VAL A 34 -12.65 -9.55 2.35
N PHE A 35 -13.20 -8.52 2.98
CA PHE A 35 -14.51 -8.52 3.60
C PHE A 35 -15.37 -7.54 2.81
N ASP A 36 -16.24 -8.07 1.95
CA ASP A 36 -17.03 -7.25 1.05
C ASP A 36 -18.08 -6.41 1.78
N GLY A 37 -18.12 -5.15 1.36
CA GLY A 37 -19.13 -4.19 1.75
C GLY A 37 -20.38 -4.26 0.87
N LYS A 38 -21.43 -3.53 1.28
CA LYS A 38 -22.64 -3.33 0.46
C LYS A 38 -22.61 -2.02 -0.34
N ASN A 39 -21.63 -1.16 -0.09
CA ASN A 39 -21.49 0.14 -0.76
C ASN A 39 -20.13 0.24 -1.47
N ASP A 40 -20.08 1.14 -2.45
CA ASP A 40 -18.87 1.47 -3.23
C ASP A 40 -18.07 2.61 -2.57
N ASP A 41 -18.26 2.81 -1.27
CA ASP A 41 -17.51 3.80 -0.49
C ASP A 41 -16.02 3.44 -0.43
N THR A 42 -15.20 4.45 -0.09
CA THR A 42 -13.75 4.28 0.03
C THR A 42 -13.40 3.08 0.93
N PRO A 43 -12.65 2.06 0.47
CA PRO A 43 -12.33 0.88 1.26
C PRO A 43 -11.40 1.20 2.45
N LEU A 44 -11.43 0.33 3.45
CA LEU A 44 -10.52 0.33 4.59
C LEU A 44 -9.44 -0.73 4.38
N VAL A 45 -8.17 -0.41 4.58
CA VAL A 45 -7.05 -1.36 4.43
C VAL A 45 -6.26 -1.42 5.73
N PHE A 46 -6.23 -2.60 6.34
CA PHE A 46 -5.60 -2.85 7.64
C PHE A 46 -4.21 -3.46 7.49
N LEU A 47 -3.25 -2.87 8.20
CA LEU A 47 -1.84 -3.28 8.25
C LEU A 47 -1.42 -3.63 9.68
N HIS A 48 -0.96 -4.87 9.89
CA HIS A 48 -0.61 -5.36 11.23
C HIS A 48 0.76 -4.87 11.72
N GLY A 49 1.02 -5.08 13.02
CA GLY A 49 2.32 -4.83 13.64
C GLY A 49 3.31 -5.97 13.43
N LEU A 50 4.54 -5.80 13.92
CA LEU A 50 5.55 -6.86 13.91
C LEU A 50 5.01 -8.12 14.62
N PHE A 51 5.32 -9.30 14.09
CA PHE A 51 4.80 -10.61 14.55
C PHE A 51 3.29 -10.81 14.39
N GLY A 52 2.60 -9.90 13.70
CA GLY A 52 1.19 -10.01 13.37
C GLY A 52 0.91 -10.70 12.04
N SER A 53 -0.38 -10.75 11.70
CA SER A 53 -0.91 -11.24 10.42
C SER A 53 -2.26 -10.58 10.13
N LYS A 54 -2.75 -10.72 8.90
CA LYS A 54 -4.07 -10.24 8.45
C LYS A 54 -5.22 -10.72 9.36
N SER A 55 -5.08 -11.93 9.92
CA SER A 55 -6.06 -12.52 10.84
C SER A 55 -6.28 -11.75 12.14
N ASN A 56 -5.31 -10.93 12.58
CA ASN A 56 -5.46 -10.12 13.78
C ASN A 56 -6.62 -9.12 13.68
N PHE A 57 -7.03 -8.75 12.46
CA PHE A 57 -8.10 -7.76 12.25
C PHE A 57 -9.44 -8.37 11.83
N HIS A 58 -9.60 -9.68 11.72
CA HIS A 58 -10.81 -10.29 11.15
C HIS A 58 -12.10 -9.92 11.90
N SER A 59 -12.08 -9.94 13.23
CA SER A 59 -13.25 -9.56 14.04
C SER A 59 -13.62 -8.09 13.84
N ILE A 60 -12.61 -7.22 13.77
CA ILE A 60 -12.79 -5.77 13.54
C ILE A 60 -13.30 -5.52 12.12
N ALA A 61 -12.73 -6.20 11.12
CA ALA A 61 -13.13 -6.08 9.72
C ALA A 61 -14.61 -6.45 9.53
N LYS A 62 -15.04 -7.61 10.07
CA LYS A 62 -16.45 -8.03 10.02
C LYS A 62 -17.37 -7.01 10.69
N SER A 63 -16.99 -6.49 11.85
CA SER A 63 -17.78 -5.48 12.55
C SER A 63 -17.89 -4.17 11.75
N LEU A 64 -16.80 -3.71 11.13
CA LEU A 64 -16.79 -2.49 10.32
C LEU A 64 -17.62 -2.64 9.05
N VAL A 65 -17.52 -3.78 8.35
CA VAL A 65 -18.40 -4.09 7.22
C VAL A 65 -19.87 -4.00 7.64
N GLN A 66 -20.24 -4.64 8.75
CA GLN A 66 -21.63 -4.64 9.22
C GLN A 66 -22.13 -3.23 9.59
N ARG A 67 -21.27 -2.42 10.23
CA ARG A 67 -21.67 -1.10 10.75
C ARG A 67 -21.63 0.02 9.72
N THR A 68 -20.71 -0.08 8.75
CA THR A 68 -20.45 1.03 7.80
C THR A 68 -20.82 0.67 6.37
N GLY A 69 -21.04 -0.61 6.09
CA GLY A 69 -21.22 -1.11 4.73
C GLY A 69 -19.96 -1.13 3.89
N ARG A 70 -18.83 -0.56 4.35
CA ARG A 70 -17.59 -0.37 3.56
C ARG A 70 -16.83 -1.67 3.37
N LYS A 71 -16.22 -1.86 2.19
CA LYS A 71 -15.26 -2.94 1.94
C LYS A 71 -14.04 -2.80 2.86
N VAL A 72 -13.59 -3.92 3.44
CA VAL A 72 -12.40 -3.97 4.30
C VAL A 72 -11.41 -5.00 3.77
N LEU A 73 -10.14 -4.61 3.68
CA LEU A 73 -9.02 -5.49 3.35
C LEU A 73 -8.14 -5.64 4.60
N THR A 74 -7.71 -6.86 4.88
CA THR A 74 -6.67 -7.14 5.90
C THR A 74 -5.47 -7.76 5.19
N VAL A 75 -4.28 -7.25 5.45
CA VAL A 75 -3.09 -7.58 4.63
C VAL A 75 -2.00 -8.20 5.50
N ASP A 76 -1.41 -9.30 5.02
CA ASP A 76 -0.15 -9.83 5.54
C ASP A 76 0.98 -9.01 4.92
N ALA A 77 1.78 -8.34 5.75
CA ALA A 77 2.99 -7.69 5.24
C ALA A 77 4.02 -8.72 4.77
N ARG A 78 5.00 -8.31 3.95
CA ARG A 78 6.18 -9.16 3.65
C ARG A 78 6.77 -9.75 4.93
N ASN A 79 7.32 -10.97 4.85
CA ASN A 79 7.86 -11.71 6.00
C ASN A 79 6.85 -12.10 7.09
N HIS A 80 5.54 -11.96 6.84
CA HIS A 80 4.50 -12.28 7.82
C HIS A 80 3.36 -13.08 7.19
N GLY A 81 2.69 -13.88 8.04
CA GLY A 81 1.56 -14.69 7.66
C GLY A 81 1.86 -15.58 6.45
N THR A 82 1.15 -15.34 5.35
CA THR A 82 1.28 -16.10 4.09
C THR A 82 1.89 -15.29 2.95
N SER A 83 2.33 -14.06 3.23
CA SER A 83 3.07 -13.26 2.25
C SER A 83 4.49 -13.78 2.06
N PRO A 84 5.14 -13.51 0.90
CA PRO A 84 6.50 -13.95 0.63
C PRO A 84 7.51 -13.50 1.68
N HIS A 85 8.52 -14.34 1.90
CA HIS A 85 9.66 -14.04 2.75
C HIS A 85 10.82 -13.49 1.90
N CYS A 86 11.34 -12.33 2.29
CA CYS A 86 12.36 -11.58 1.57
C CYS A 86 13.44 -11.09 2.54
N PRO A 87 14.71 -11.02 2.11
CA PRO A 87 15.82 -10.57 2.96
C PRO A 87 15.73 -9.09 3.32
N GLU A 88 15.07 -8.29 2.48
CA GLU A 88 14.94 -6.83 2.65
C GLU A 88 13.66 -6.45 3.38
N LEU A 89 13.81 -5.64 4.43
CA LEU A 89 12.70 -5.12 5.23
C LEU A 89 12.93 -3.65 5.59
N THR A 90 12.43 -2.75 4.75
CA THR A 90 12.38 -1.30 4.99
C THR A 90 10.94 -0.78 4.83
N TYR A 91 10.64 0.43 5.30
CA TYR A 91 9.28 0.95 5.15
C TYR A 91 8.96 1.37 3.71
N GLU A 92 9.98 1.78 2.96
CA GLU A 92 9.88 2.13 1.54
C GLU A 92 9.48 0.90 0.72
N ILE A 93 10.12 -0.24 0.99
CA ILE A 93 9.85 -1.47 0.23
C ILE A 93 8.51 -2.09 0.63
N MET A 94 8.12 -2.00 1.91
CA MET A 94 6.78 -2.39 2.36
C MET A 94 5.69 -1.48 1.78
N SER A 95 6.00 -0.19 1.60
CA SER A 95 5.11 0.75 0.91
C SER A 95 4.97 0.39 -0.58
N ALA A 96 6.05 -0.02 -1.24
CA ALA A 96 6.01 -0.47 -2.62
C ALA A 96 5.13 -1.72 -2.79
N ASP A 97 5.23 -2.70 -1.89
CA ASP A 97 4.34 -3.87 -1.89
C ASP A 97 2.86 -3.48 -1.76
N LEU A 98 2.57 -2.57 -0.82
CA LEU A 98 1.21 -2.12 -0.60
C LEU A 98 0.66 -1.40 -1.84
N LYS A 99 1.46 -0.54 -2.47
CA LYS A 99 1.07 0.13 -3.72
C LYS A 99 0.85 -0.86 -4.86
N LEU A 100 1.70 -1.89 -4.98
CA LEU A 100 1.52 -2.96 -5.95
C LEU A 100 0.18 -3.68 -5.72
N LEU A 101 -0.12 -4.07 -4.48
CA LEU A 101 -1.39 -4.69 -4.12
C LEU A 101 -2.60 -3.80 -4.47
N LEU A 102 -2.57 -2.52 -4.08
CA LEU A 102 -3.65 -1.58 -4.37
C LEU A 102 -3.85 -1.40 -5.88
N SER A 103 -2.77 -1.33 -6.65
CA SER A 103 -2.82 -1.25 -8.12
C SER A 103 -3.43 -2.50 -8.74
N GLN A 104 -3.03 -3.70 -8.30
CA GLN A 104 -3.60 -4.98 -8.77
C GLN A 104 -5.11 -5.08 -8.50
N LEU A 105 -5.55 -4.55 -7.36
CA LEU A 105 -6.96 -4.52 -6.97
C LEU A 105 -7.74 -3.33 -7.54
N ARG A 106 -7.10 -2.46 -8.32
CA ARG A 106 -7.69 -1.22 -8.86
C ARG A 106 -8.32 -0.35 -7.77
N ILE A 107 -7.62 -0.21 -6.64
CA ILE A 107 -8.02 0.64 -5.52
C ILE A 107 -7.26 1.96 -5.62
N ASP A 108 -7.90 2.97 -6.21
CA ASP A 108 -7.29 4.29 -6.41
C ASP A 108 -7.27 5.14 -5.12
N ARG A 109 -8.24 4.91 -4.23
CA ARG A 109 -8.38 5.63 -2.95
C ARG A 109 -8.78 4.66 -1.85
N CYS A 110 -8.11 4.73 -0.71
CA CYS A 110 -8.44 3.95 0.48
C CYS A 110 -8.11 4.71 1.76
N VAL A 111 -8.63 4.22 2.88
CA VAL A 111 -8.17 4.62 4.22
C VAL A 111 -7.22 3.54 4.74
N LEU A 112 -5.97 3.92 5.00
CA LEU A 112 -4.98 3.03 5.60
C LEU A 112 -5.08 3.06 7.13
N ILE A 113 -5.18 1.90 7.76
CA ILE A 113 -5.24 1.73 9.21
C ILE A 113 -4.10 0.80 9.62
N GLY A 114 -3.09 1.33 10.30
CA GLY A 114 -1.88 0.58 10.62
C GLY A 114 -1.55 0.55 12.10
N HIS A 115 -1.14 -0.62 12.61
CA HIS A 115 -0.63 -0.77 13.98
C HIS A 115 0.91 -0.89 13.97
N SER A 116 1.61 -0.05 14.74
CA SER A 116 3.07 -0.08 14.90
C SER A 116 3.83 -0.12 13.54
N MET A 117 4.44 -1.25 13.16
CA MET A 117 5.06 -1.49 11.86
C MET A 117 4.12 -1.14 10.69
N GLY A 118 2.86 -1.58 10.76
CA GLY A 118 1.83 -1.25 9.77
C GLY A 118 1.51 0.24 9.75
N GLY A 119 1.57 0.92 10.90
CA GLY A 119 1.39 2.37 11.00
C GLY A 119 2.49 3.14 10.26
N LYS A 120 3.75 2.74 10.44
CA LYS A 120 4.89 3.33 9.72
C LYS A 120 4.82 3.06 8.22
N THR A 121 4.37 1.87 7.83
CA THR A 121 4.13 1.52 6.42
C THR A 121 3.02 2.38 5.81
N ALA A 122 1.91 2.57 6.52
CA ALA A 122 0.82 3.45 6.09
C ALA A 122 1.28 4.90 5.90
N MET A 123 2.00 5.46 6.88
CA MET A 123 2.53 6.82 6.80
C MET A 123 3.52 6.97 5.63
N THR A 124 4.44 6.03 5.46
CA THR A 124 5.40 6.03 4.35
C THR A 124 4.68 5.99 3.00
N THR A 125 3.62 5.19 2.90
CA THR A 125 2.78 5.11 1.69
C THR A 125 2.09 6.42 1.39
N ALA A 126 1.49 7.06 2.38
CA ALA A 126 0.84 8.35 2.21
C ALA A 126 1.82 9.46 1.77
N LEU A 127 3.03 9.50 2.34
CA LEU A 127 4.05 10.50 2.02
C LEU A 127 4.68 10.31 0.64
N THR A 128 4.72 9.07 0.14
CA THR A 128 5.36 8.72 -1.14
C THR A 128 4.35 8.55 -2.26
N GLN A 129 3.07 8.81 -2.02
CA GLN A 129 2.02 8.80 -3.03
C GLN A 129 1.80 10.23 -3.51
N VAL A 130 2.14 10.51 -4.77
CA VAL A 130 1.83 11.79 -5.39
C VAL A 130 0.33 11.80 -5.68
N SER A 131 -0.44 12.55 -4.89
CA SER A 131 -1.80 12.92 -5.27
C SER A 131 -1.69 13.92 -6.41
N VAL A 132 -1.85 13.44 -7.65
CA VAL A 132 -2.11 14.35 -8.77
C VAL A 132 -3.53 14.86 -8.58
N GLY A 133 -3.65 16.07 -8.03
CA GLY A 133 -4.93 16.76 -7.95
C GLY A 133 -5.49 16.92 -9.36
N LEU A 134 -6.57 16.21 -9.65
CA LEU A 134 -7.49 16.52 -10.75
C LEU A 134 -8.69 17.23 -10.14
#